data_AF-A0A7V9BQ56-F1
#
_entry.id   AF-A0A7V9BQ56-F1
#
_cell.length_a   1.000
_cell.length_b   1.000
_cell.length_c   1.000
_cell.angle_alpha   90.00
_cell.angle_beta   90.00
_cell.angle_gamma   90.00
#
_symmetry.space_group_name_H-M   'P 1'
#
loop_
_entity.id
_entity.type
_entity.pdbx_description
1 polymer ?
#
loop_
_entity_poly.entity_id
_entity_poly.type
_entity_poly.pdbx_seq_one_letter_code
_entity_poly.pdbx_strand_id
1 'polypeptide(L)' 'MNNDTEPSCDLGDLVVVLLASTLAGLRDRLSSDGFEAAAELVADLVEATDDYLAALATDRQ' A
#
# COMPACT_ATOMS: atom_id res chain seq x y z
N MET A 1 -19.75 -13.81 -27.89
CA MET A 1 -18.41 -14.41 -27.73
C MET A 1 -17.40 -13.39 -28.23
N ASN A 2 -16.53 -12.76 -27.44
CA ASN A 2 -16.08 -13.01 -26.07
C ASN A 2 -15.91 -11.65 -25.40
N ASN A 3 -16.43 -11.47 -24.18
CA ASN A 3 -15.97 -10.37 -23.34
C ASN A 3 -14.67 -10.87 -22.72
N ASP A 4 -13.55 -10.45 -23.28
CA ASP A 4 -12.27 -10.55 -22.61
C ASP A 4 -12.34 -9.64 -21.38
N THR A 5 -12.76 -10.22 -20.25
CA THR A 5 -12.66 -9.59 -18.94
C THR A 5 -11.18 -9.57 -18.59
N GLU A 6 -10.42 -8.65 -19.20
CA GLU A 6 -9.07 -8.36 -18.74
C GLU A 6 -9.17 -7.99 -17.26
N PRO A 7 -8.27 -8.49 -16.40
CA PRO A 7 -8.22 -8.04 -15.01
C PRO A 7 -7.87 -6.56 -15.05
N SER A 8 -8.88 -5.69 -14.93
CA SER A 8 -8.66 -4.25 -14.90
C SER A 8 -7.92 -3.95 -13.60
N CYS A 9 -6.60 -3.75 -13.72
CA CYS A 9 -5.82 -3.10 -12.69
C CYS A 9 -6.44 -1.72 -12.50
N ASP A 10 -7.23 -1.56 -11.44
CA ASP A 10 -7.87 -0.29 -11.15
C ASP A 10 -6.77 0.73 -10.81
N LEU A 11 -6.90 1.93 -11.36
CA LEU A 11 -6.00 3.03 -11.05
C LEU A 11 -5.98 3.29 -9.52
N GLY A 12 -7.10 3.05 -8.84
CA GLY A 12 -7.18 3.09 -7.38
C GLY A 12 -6.16 2.18 -6.69
N ASP A 13 -6.09 0.91 -7.11
CA ASP A 13 -5.15 -0.06 -6.54
C ASP A 13 -3.70 0.36 -6.76
N LEU A 14 -3.39 0.84 -7.96
CA LEU A 14 -2.05 1.35 -8.27
C LEU A 14 -1.67 2.53 -7.38
N VAL A 15 -2.60 3.45 -7.14
CA VAL A 15 -2.38 4.59 -6.24
C VAL A 15 -2.09 4.10 -4.82
N VAL A 16 -2.78 3.07 -4.33
CA VAL A 16 -2.52 2.52 -2.99
C VAL A 16 -1.15 1.82 -2.91
N VAL A 17 -0.73 1.08 -3.93
CA VAL A 17 0.63 0.50 -3.98
C VAL A 17 1.72 1.58 -3.93
N LEU A 18 1.56 2.65 -4.70
CA LEU A 18 2.50 3.78 -4.70
C LEU A 18 2.51 4.51 -3.35
N LEU A 19 1.34 4.67 -2.73
CA LEU A 19 1.21 5.26 -1.41
C LEU A 19 1.92 4.40 -0.36
N ALA A 20 1.66 3.09 -0.30
CA ALA A 20 2.30 2.15 0.63
C ALA A 20 3.83 2.22 0.52
N SER A 21 4.35 2.20 -0.71
CA SER A 21 5.79 2.31 -0.99
C SER A 21 6.39 3.64 -0.52
N THR A 22 5.65 4.75 -0.71
CA THR A 22 6.07 6.07 -0.27
C THR A 22 6.08 6.19 1.26
N LEU A 23 5.06 5.64 1.93
CA LEU A 23 4.96 5.60 3.38
C LEU A 23 6.07 4.76 4.01
N ALA A 24 6.39 3.60 3.42
CA ALA A 24 7.52 2.77 3.88
C ALA A 24 8.84 3.56 3.82
N GLY A 25 9.11 4.25 2.71
CA GLY A 25 10.30 5.10 2.60
C GLY A 25 10.31 6.27 3.59
N LEU A 26 9.15 6.88 3.86
CA LEU A 26 9.02 7.94 4.86
C LEU A 26 9.28 7.43 6.28
N ARG A 27 8.72 6.27 6.66
CA ARG A 27 8.99 5.62 7.94
C ARG A 27 10.49 5.40 8.15
N ASP A 28 11.14 4.79 7.15
CA ASP A 28 12.56 4.46 7.22
C ASP A 28 13.40 5.74 7.37
N ARG A 29 13.01 6.81 6.68
CA ARG A 29 13.67 8.11 6.81
C ARG A 29 13.47 8.74 8.19
N LEU A 30 12.24 8.69 8.72
CA LEU A 30 11.92 9.22 10.05
C LEU A 30 12.69 8.49 11.15
N SER A 31 12.77 7.16 11.09
CA SER A 31 13.56 6.37 12.05
C SER A 31 15.05 6.69 11.91
N SER A 32 15.58 6.78 10.68
CA SER A 32 16.98 7.19 10.45
C SER A 32 17.30 8.59 10.95
N ASP A 33 16.33 9.50 10.97
CA ASP A 33 16.48 10.87 11.46
C ASP A 33 16.19 11.00 12.98
N GLY A 34 15.85 9.89 13.65
CA GLY A 34 15.59 9.83 15.10
C GLY A 34 14.16 10.21 15.53
N PHE A 35 13.23 10.32 14.59
CA PHE A 35 11.82 10.64 14.84
C PHE A 35 10.97 9.39 15.06
N GLU A 36 11.29 8.58 16.08
CA GLU A 36 10.71 7.25 16.27
C GLU A 36 9.17 7.25 16.42
N ALA A 37 8.60 8.18 17.20
CA ALA A 37 7.15 8.26 17.37
C ALA A 37 6.41 8.58 16.06
N ALA A 38 7.03 9.38 15.17
CA ALA A 38 6.47 9.65 13.85
C ALA A 38 6.64 8.43 12.92
N ALA A 39 7.77 7.72 13.02
CA ALA A 39 7.99 6.49 12.28
C ALA A 39 6.97 5.41 12.66
N GLU A 40 6.64 5.23 13.94
CA GLU A 40 5.60 4.31 14.41
C GLU A 40 4.23 4.64 13.80
N LEU A 41 3.81 5.90 13.82
CA LEU A 41 2.55 6.32 13.20
C LEU A 41 2.52 6.04 11.68
N VAL A 42 3.64 6.20 11.00
CA VAL A 42 3.73 5.87 9.57
C VAL A 42 3.73 4.37 9.35
N ALA A 43 4.30 3.58 10.27
CA ALA A 43 4.24 2.13 10.21
C ALA A 43 2.78 1.61 10.28
N ASP A 44 1.96 2.17 11.17
CA ASP A 44 0.53 1.85 11.25
C ASP A 44 -0.21 2.12 9.93
N LEU A 45 0.16 3.21 9.24
CA LEU A 45 -0.41 3.55 7.93
C LEU A 45 0.05 2.58 6.84
N VAL A 46 1.31 2.14 6.88
CA VAL A 46 1.82 1.12 5.95
C VAL A 46 1.06 -0.18 6.13
N GLU A 47 0.88 -0.63 7.37
CA GLU A 47 0.11 -1.84 7.69
C GLU A 47 -1.32 -1.76 7.15
N ALA A 48 -2.00 -0.61 7.36
CA ALA A 48 -3.35 -0.40 6.83
C ALA A 48 -3.41 -0.47 5.28
N THR A 49 -2.39 0.06 4.59
CA THR A 49 -2.34 -0.04 3.12
C THR A 49 -2.01 -1.44 2.63
N ASP A 50 -1.16 -2.18 3.35
CA ASP A 50 -0.79 -3.55 3.01
C ASP A 50 -1.97 -4.51 3.22
N ASP A 51 -2.72 -4.34 4.31
CA ASP A 51 -3.95 -5.09 4.57
C ASP A 51 -5.01 -4.90 3.48
N TYR A 52 -5.18 -3.66 3.01
CA TYR A 52 -6.07 -3.37 1.89
C TYR A 52 -5.65 -4.09 0.61
N LEU A 53 -4.34 -4.06 0.28
CA LEU A 53 -3.81 -4.74 -0.89
C LEU A 53 -3.92 -6.27 -0.78
N ALA A 54 -3.74 -6.82 0.42
CA ALA A 54 -3.92 -8.25 0.69
C ALA A 54 -5.38 -8.68 0.51
N ALA A 55 -6.34 -7.87 0.97
CA ALA A 55 -7.77 -8.11 0.76
C ALA A 55 -8.12 -8.09 -0.74
N LEU A 56 -7.62 -7.11 -1.49
CA LEU A 56 -7.78 -7.04 -2.95
C LEU A 56 -7.20 -8.27 -3.69
N ALA A 57 -6.04 -8.77 -3.24
CA ALA A 57 -5.43 -9.95 -3.82
C ALA A 57 -6.26 -11.22 -3.56
N THR A 58 -6.93 -11.29 -2.41
CA THR A 58 -7.81 -12.41 -2.02
C THR A 58 -9.13 -12.40 -2.80
N ASP A 59 -9.74 -11.23 -2.99
CA ASP A 59 -11.01 -11.08 -3.74
C ASP A 59 -10.88 -11.41 -5.24
N ARG A 60 -9.67 -11.44 -5.78
CA ARG A 60 -9.39 -11.76 -7.20
C ARG A 60 -9.02 -13.23 -7.45
N GLN A 61 -8.92 -14.06 -6.40
CA GLN A 61 -8.62 -15.50 -6.49
C GLN A 61 -9.90 -16.35 -6.56
#